data_AF-A0A821KD79-F1
#
_entry.id   AF-A0A821KD79-F1
#
_cell.length_a   1.000
_cell.length_b   1.000
_cell.length_c   1.000
_cell.angle_alpha   90.00
_cell.angle_beta   90.00
_cell.angle_gamma   90.00
#
_symmetry.space_group_name_H-M   'P 1'
#
loop_
_entity.id
_entity.type
_entity.pdbx_description
1 polymer ?
#
loop_
_entity_poly.entity_id
_entity_poly.type
_entity_poly.pdbx_seq_one_letter_code
_entity_poly.pdbx_strand_id
1 'polypeptide(L)'
;FQVECIRKPVFVLACDQGYFDGLQGAIHTLDTYWSDHRIIFYDLGISSEQETLLRTKCARCTIIKFPFSSIEKYASHIGTLLFFAFKPFVIQVNRLFDKMIDFSHLRNINEKNKCFHL
;
A
#
# COMPACT_ATOMS: atom_id res chain seq x y z
N PHE A 1 -18.10 26.98 10.10
CA PHE A 1 -17.45 26.44 8.89
C PHE A 1 -16.52 25.31 9.30
N GLN A 2 -16.97 24.05 9.17
CA GLN A 2 -16.08 22.90 9.35
C GLN A 2 -15.27 22.75 8.07
N VAL A 3 -13.96 22.99 8.14
CA VAL A 3 -13.04 22.65 7.07
C VAL A 3 -12.92 21.13 7.08
N GLU A 4 -13.55 20.45 6.14
CA GLU A 4 -13.31 19.03 5.93
C GLU A 4 -11.83 18.85 5.58
N CYS A 5 -11.05 18.23 6.47
CA CYS A 5 -9.71 17.78 6.14
C CYS A 5 -9.82 16.72 5.05
N ILE A 6 -9.73 17.15 3.78
CA ILE A 6 -9.59 16.26 2.63
C ILE A 6 -8.33 15.43 2.88
N ARG A 7 -8.52 14.15 3.20
CA ARG A 7 -7.41 13.22 3.39
C ARG A 7 -6.70 13.08 2.05
N LYS A 8 -5.39 13.38 2.03
CA LYS A 8 -4.55 13.17 0.85
C LYS A 8 -4.65 11.71 0.39
N PRO A 9 -4.64 11.44 -0.93
CA PRO A 9 -4.64 10.07 -1.43
C PRO A 9 -3.44 9.29 -0.90
N VAL A 10 -3.59 7.97 -0.78
CA VAL A 10 -2.52 7.06 -0.40
C VAL A 10 -2.13 6.27 -1.64
N PHE A 11 -0.83 6.24 -1.94
CA PHE A 11 -0.31 5.44 -3.04
C PHE A 11 -0.10 4.01 -2.58
N VAL A 12 -0.61 3.06 -3.35
CA VAL A 12 -0.42 1.63 -3.10
C VAL A 12 0.40 1.04 -4.23
N LEU A 13 1.53 0.46 -3.87
CA LEU A 13 2.44 -0.22 -4.78
C LEU A 13 2.60 -1.67 -4.33
N ALA A 14 2.98 -2.54 -5.23
CA ALA A 14 3.40 -3.90 -4.93
C ALA A 14 4.36 -4.37 -6.02
N CYS A 15 5.29 -5.24 -5.67
CA CYS A 15 6.06 -5.98 -6.68
C CYS A 15 6.64 -7.25 -6.07
N ASP A 16 7.06 -8.14 -6.95
CA ASP A 16 7.94 -9.26 -6.64
C ASP A 16 9.40 -8.89 -6.99
N GLN A 17 10.31 -9.86 -6.97
CA GLN A 17 11.72 -9.65 -7.30
C GLN A 17 11.94 -9.20 -8.75
N GLY A 18 11.15 -9.73 -9.69
CA GLY A 18 11.34 -9.53 -11.13
C GLY A 18 10.98 -8.12 -11.59
N TYR A 19 10.09 -7.44 -10.87
CA TYR A 19 9.64 -6.08 -11.18
C TYR A 19 10.22 -4.99 -10.27
N PHE A 20 11.16 -5.35 -9.39
CA PHE A 20 11.71 -4.42 -8.40
C PHE A 20 12.44 -3.21 -9.02
N ASP A 21 13.12 -3.38 -10.15
CA ASP A 21 13.80 -2.25 -10.80
C ASP A 21 12.82 -1.21 -11.34
N GLY A 22 11.70 -1.65 -11.91
CA GLY A 22 10.62 -0.77 -12.36
C GLY A 22 9.98 0.00 -11.19
N LEU A 23 9.87 -0.64 -10.02
CA LEU A 23 9.35 0.00 -8.80
C LEU A 23 10.19 1.22 -8.41
N GLN A 24 11.52 1.16 -8.56
CA GLN A 24 12.40 2.26 -8.15
C GLN A 24 12.09 3.56 -8.92
N GLY A 25 11.78 3.45 -10.21
CA GLY A 25 11.34 4.60 -11.02
C GLY A 25 9.99 5.18 -10.56
N ALA A 26 9.05 4.31 -10.16
CA ALA A 26 7.77 4.74 -9.61
C ALA A 26 7.95 5.49 -8.28
N ILE A 27 8.79 4.96 -7.38
CA ILE A 27 9.11 5.63 -6.10
C ILE A 27 9.74 6.99 -6.34
N HIS A 28 10.72 7.08 -7.23
CA HIS A 28 11.36 8.36 -7.57
C HIS A 28 10.35 9.39 -8.11
N THR A 29 9.41 8.95 -8.94
CA THR A 29 8.32 9.81 -9.45
C THR A 29 7.42 10.28 -8.31
N LEU A 30 7.05 9.38 -7.40
CA LEU A 30 6.24 9.73 -6.22
C LEU A 30 6.97 10.68 -5.27
N ASP A 31 8.27 10.51 -5.08
CA ASP A 31 9.10 11.43 -4.29
C ASP A 31 9.20 12.81 -4.93
N THR A 32 9.25 12.88 -6.26
CA THR A 32 9.39 14.14 -6.99
C THR A 32 8.11 14.96 -6.97
N TYR A 33 6.96 14.32 -7.22
CA TYR A 33 5.70 15.03 -7.44
C TYR A 33 4.71 14.96 -6.26
N TRP A 34 4.88 13.98 -5.36
CA TRP A 34 3.97 13.71 -4.23
C TRP A 34 4.74 13.36 -2.95
N SER A 35 5.74 14.17 -2.60
CA SER A 35 6.67 13.95 -1.49
C SER A 35 6.02 13.85 -0.10
N ASP A 36 4.84 14.46 0.05
CA ASP A 36 4.06 14.54 1.28
C ASP A 36 2.95 13.48 1.38
N HIS A 37 2.82 12.61 0.37
CA HIS A 37 1.84 11.54 0.34
C HIS A 37 2.40 10.24 0.93
N ARG A 38 1.56 9.50 1.65
CA ARG A 38 1.93 8.19 2.20
C ARG A 38 1.96 7.14 1.09
N ILE A 39 2.89 6.19 1.23
CA ILE A 39 3.03 5.05 0.33
C ILE A 39 2.89 3.76 1.15
N ILE A 40 2.02 2.86 0.69
CA ILE A 40 1.93 1.48 1.18
C ILE A 40 2.52 0.59 0.11
N PHE A 41 3.49 -0.23 0.47
CA PHE A 41 4.11 -1.20 -0.42
C PHE A 41 3.77 -2.61 0.03
N TYR A 42 3.13 -3.38 -0.84
CA TYR A 42 2.89 -4.80 -0.63
C TYR A 42 4.04 -5.62 -1.21
N ASP A 43 4.76 -6.31 -0.34
CA ASP A 43 5.80 -7.26 -0.71
C ASP A 43 5.17 -8.56 -1.23
N LEU A 44 5.32 -8.81 -2.53
CA LEU A 44 4.85 -10.03 -3.20
C LEU A 44 5.93 -11.12 -3.27
N GLY A 45 7.08 -10.94 -2.60
CA GLY A 45 8.19 -11.88 -2.57
C GLY A 45 9.56 -11.27 -2.88
N ILE A 46 9.79 -9.97 -2.63
CA ILE A 46 11.08 -9.31 -2.85
C ILE A 46 12.20 -9.96 -2.00
N SER A 47 13.45 -9.86 -2.44
CA SER A 47 14.57 -10.36 -1.66
C SER A 47 14.87 -9.48 -0.44
N SER A 48 15.61 -10.00 0.55
CA SER A 48 16.04 -9.22 1.72
C SER A 48 16.91 -8.01 1.35
N GLU A 49 17.73 -8.14 0.31
CA GLU A 49 18.53 -7.04 -0.24
C GLU A 49 17.63 -5.96 -0.86
N GLN A 50 16.63 -6.37 -1.65
CA GLN A 50 15.64 -5.46 -2.24
C GLN A 50 14.80 -4.76 -1.16
N GLU A 51 14.38 -5.48 -0.11
CA GLU A 51 13.67 -4.88 1.02
C GLU A 51 14.52 -3.80 1.72
N THR A 52 15.81 -4.10 1.94
CA THR A 52 16.75 -3.15 2.55
C THR A 52 16.92 -1.90 1.68
N LEU A 53 17.05 -2.10 0.36
CA LEU A 53 17.15 -0.99 -0.59
C LEU A 53 15.87 -0.15 -0.61
N LEU A 54 14.70 -0.78 -0.59
CA LEU A 54 13.41 -0.11 -0.56
C LEU A 54 13.25 0.75 0.70
N ARG A 55 13.58 0.22 1.88
CA ARG A 55 13.55 0.96 3.15
C ARG A 55 14.49 2.16 3.14
N THR A 56 15.64 2.01 2.49
CA THR A 56 16.64 3.08 2.36
C THR A 56 16.16 4.19 1.43
N LYS A 57 15.58 3.83 0.28
CA LYS A 57 15.14 4.80 -0.74
C LYS A 57 13.80 5.45 -0.43
N CYS A 58 12.90 4.77 0.29
CA CYS A 58 11.57 5.26 0.58
C CYS A 58 11.29 5.22 2.09
N ALA A 59 11.79 6.21 2.83
CA ALA A 59 11.59 6.31 4.27
C ALA A 59 10.10 6.42 4.69
N ARG A 60 9.23 6.92 3.79
CA ARG A 60 7.78 7.03 4.03
C ARG A 60 6.96 5.83 3.57
N CYS A 61 7.60 4.80 3.01
CA CYS A 61 6.92 3.58 2.60
C CYS A 61 6.63 2.70 3.81
N THR A 62 5.37 2.33 3.98
CA THR A 62 4.97 1.24 4.90
C THR A 62 5.00 -0.06 4.11
N ILE A 63 5.97 -0.93 4.41
CA ILE A 63 6.11 -2.25 3.76
C ILE A 63 5.26 -3.27 4.50
N ILE A 64 4.39 -3.97 3.77
CA ILE A 64 3.48 -5.00 4.28
C ILE A 64 3.70 -6.27 3.46
N LYS A 65 3.98 -7.40 4.12
CA LYS A 65 4.01 -8.70 3.44
C LYS A 65 2.62 -9.06 2.93
N PHE A 66 2.53 -9.44 1.66
CA PHE A 66 1.24 -9.82 1.08
C PHE A 66 0.76 -11.15 1.69
N PRO A 67 -0.48 -11.20 2.20
CA PRO A 67 -0.96 -12.34 2.97
C PRO A 67 -1.49 -13.47 2.05
N PHE A 68 -0.62 -14.04 1.20
CA PHE A 68 -0.98 -15.11 0.26
C PHE A 68 -1.74 -16.26 0.93
N SER A 69 -1.27 -16.69 2.11
CA SER A 69 -1.89 -17.76 2.90
C SER A 69 -3.33 -17.47 3.32
N SER A 70 -3.69 -16.20 3.52
CA SER A 70 -5.06 -15.82 3.87
C SER A 70 -5.97 -15.76 2.65
N ILE A 71 -5.42 -15.50 1.47
CA ILE A 71 -6.18 -15.44 0.21
C ILE A 71 -6.53 -16.82 -0.32
N GLU A 72 -5.64 -17.80 -0.17
CA GLU A 72 -5.93 -19.20 -0.54
C GLU A 72 -7.19 -19.74 0.17
N LYS A 73 -7.48 -19.24 1.37
CA LYS A 73 -8.70 -19.55 2.11
C LYS A 73 -9.98 -19.09 1.39
N TYR A 74 -9.93 -18.01 0.63
CA TYR A 74 -11.08 -17.41 -0.06
C TYR A 74 -11.09 -17.68 -1.57
N ALA A 75 -9.94 -18.04 -2.14
CA ALA A 75 -9.76 -18.28 -3.56
C ALA A 75 -8.66 -19.33 -3.76
N SER A 76 -9.04 -20.61 -3.70
CA SER A 76 -8.11 -21.75 -3.80
C SER A 76 -7.28 -21.78 -5.09
N HIS A 77 -7.80 -21.22 -6.19
CA HIS A 77 -7.07 -21.12 -7.45
C HIS A 77 -5.85 -20.18 -7.38
N ILE A 78 -5.80 -19.25 -6.41
CA ILE A 78 -4.67 -18.32 -6.27
C ILE A 78 -3.40 -19.04 -5.83
N GLY A 79 -3.50 -20.08 -4.99
CA GLY A 79 -2.35 -20.90 -4.59
C GLY A 79 -1.75 -21.74 -5.73
N THR A 80 -2.43 -21.80 -6.88
CA THR A 80 -1.94 -22.51 -8.09
C THR A 80 -1.36 -21.58 -9.14
N LEU A 81 -1.36 -20.26 -8.91
CA LEU A 81 -0.81 -19.29 -9.84
C LEU A 81 0.72 -19.37 -9.82
N LEU A 82 1.31 -19.62 -11.00
CA LEU A 82 2.76 -19.60 -11.20
C LEU A 82 3.32 -18.18 -11.32
N PHE A 83 2.46 -17.21 -11.62
CA PHE A 83 2.84 -15.82 -11.90
C PHE A 83 1.82 -14.85 -11.31
N PHE A 84 2.30 -13.74 -10.75
CA PHE A 84 1.47 -12.63 -10.27
C PHE A 84 1.66 -11.42 -11.18
N ALA A 85 0.59 -10.95 -11.81
CA ALA A 85 0.62 -9.71 -12.58
C ALA A 85 0.11 -8.57 -11.69
N PHE A 86 1.00 -7.68 -11.25
CA PHE A 86 0.61 -6.47 -10.53
C PHE A 86 0.40 -5.29 -11.49
N LYS A 87 -0.69 -4.54 -11.29
CA LYS A 87 -0.89 -3.21 -11.88
C LYS A 87 -1.00 -2.19 -10.76
N PRO A 88 -0.30 -1.04 -10.81
CA PRO A 88 -0.48 0.01 -9.82
C PRO A 88 -1.89 0.59 -9.92
N PHE A 89 -2.58 0.71 -8.79
CA PHE A 89 -3.89 1.37 -8.69
C PHE A 89 -3.80 2.54 -7.72
N VAL A 90 -4.22 3.72 -8.18
CA VAL A 90 -4.38 4.89 -7.30
C VAL A 90 -5.78 4.83 -6.70
N ILE A 91 -5.87 4.65 -5.38
CA ILE A 91 -7.16 4.62 -4.69
C ILE A 91 -7.39 5.98 -4.03
N GLN A 92 -8.33 6.75 -4.56
CA GLN A 92 -8.86 7.92 -3.87
C GLN A 92 -10.01 7.46 -2.97
N VAL A 93 -9.77 7.41 -1.66
CA VAL A 93 -10.82 7.06 -0.69
C VAL A 93 -11.74 8.27 -0.51
N ASN A 94 -12.86 8.27 -1.21
CA ASN A 94 -13.95 9.20 -0.96
C ASN A 94 -14.88 8.57 0.10
N ARG A 95 -15.10 9.26 1.24
CA ARG A 95 -15.85 8.74 2.41
C ARG A 95 -17.30 8.30 2.13
N LEU A 96 -17.81 8.49 0.91
CA LEU A 96 -19.15 8.05 0.53
C LEU A 96 -19.27 6.53 0.32
N PHE A 97 -18.17 5.78 0.26
CA PHE A 97 -18.18 4.33 -0.01
C PHE A 97 -17.74 3.44 1.17
N ASP A 98 -17.77 3.94 2.41
CA ASP A 98 -17.45 3.14 3.62
C ASP A 98 -18.39 1.93 3.82
N LYS A 99 -19.47 1.78 3.03
CA LYS A 99 -20.45 0.70 3.16
C LYS A 99 -20.33 -0.43 2.15
N MET A 100 -19.48 -0.34 1.11
CA MET A 100 -19.50 -1.32 0.01
C MET A 100 -18.25 -2.21 -0.12
N ILE A 101 -17.18 -1.90 0.61
CA ILE A 101 -15.99 -2.76 0.69
C ILE A 101 -15.69 -2.98 2.17
N ASP A 102 -15.85 -4.23 2.64
CA ASP A 102 -15.52 -4.58 4.01
C ASP A 102 -14.01 -4.60 4.21
N PHE A 103 -13.47 -3.49 4.71
CA PHE A 103 -12.08 -3.35 5.15
C PHE A 103 -11.89 -3.78 6.61
N SER A 104 -12.73 -4.67 7.15
CA SER A 104 -12.62 -5.20 8.52
C SER A 104 -11.21 -5.74 8.84
N HIS A 105 -10.50 -6.28 7.85
CA HIS A 105 -9.10 -6.71 8.00
C HIS A 105 -8.07 -5.57 8.13
N LEU A 106 -8.43 -4.33 7.75
CA LEU A 106 -7.58 -3.13 7.91
C LEU A 106 -7.90 -2.33 9.19
N ARG A 107 -8.94 -2.71 9.96
CA ARG A 107 -9.40 -1.95 11.14
C ARG A 107 -8.47 -1.97 12.36
N ASN A 108 -7.32 -2.64 12.31
CA ASN A 108 -6.38 -2.69 13.44
C ASN A 108 -5.34 -1.57 13.46
N ILE A 109 -5.53 -0.48 12.72
CA ILE A 109 -4.65 0.69 12.78
C ILE A 109 -5.44 1.92 13.25
N ASN A 110 -5.18 2.28 14.51
CA ASN A 110 -5.44 3.56 15.20
C ASN A 110 -6.86 3.87 15.74
N GLU A 111 -7.07 3.49 17.00
CA GLU A 111 -7.92 4.23 17.95
C GLU A 111 -7.20 5.40 18.68
N LYS A 112 -5.99 5.81 18.28
CA LYS A 112 -5.21 6.80 19.07
C LYS A 112 -5.00 8.19 18.49
N ASN A 113 -5.58 8.53 17.34
CA ASN A 113 -5.50 9.92 16.85
C ASN A 113 -6.82 10.66 17.12
N LYS A 114 -7.07 10.94 18.42
CA LYS A 114 -7.96 12.03 18.79
C LYS A 114 -7.31 13.33 18.34
N CYS A 115 -7.95 14.04 17.41
CA CYS A 115 -7.67 15.43 17.15
C CYS A 115 -7.82 16.21 18.46
N PHE A 116 -6.70 16.61 19.05
CA PHE A 116 -6.67 17.67 20.05
C PHE A 116 -5.86 18.81 19.46
N HIS A 117 -6.56 19.92 19.19
CA HIS A 117 -5.98 21.23 18.99
C HIS A 117 -6.20 22.01 20.27
N LEU A 118 -5.11 22.43 20.91
CA LEU A 118 -4.92 23.76 21.51
C LEU A 118 -3.46 24.15 21.28
#